data_AF-A0A0A2E4T9-F1
#
_entry.id   AF-A0A0A2E4T9-F1
#
_cell.length_a   1.000
_cell.length_b   1.000
_cell.length_c   1.000
_cell.angle_alpha   90.00
_cell.angle_beta   90.00
_cell.angle_gamma   90.00
#
_symmetry.space_group_name_H-M   'P 1'
#
loop_
_entity.id
_entity.type
_entity.pdbx_description
1 polymer ?
#
loop_
_entity_poly.entity_id
_entity_poly.type
_entity_poly.pdbx_seq_one_letter_code
_entity_poly.pdbx_strand_id
1 'polypeptide(L)'
;MGCNTSKAKDNKENKDNAVTQKAQQTLDMLSKQQTTWQVLSIKGDTVFKNMNTILLMDPSENKFSGKAPCNIYGGILTIDENGGIKFSEVYSTLAACENIMQEQEYIARLQAVKSYLIKDDKLYFYDVERSDVSDSVAPIIEFAMPKK
;
A
#
# COMPACT_ATOMS: atom_id res chain seq x y z
N MET A 1 -5.82 50.68 42.97
CA MET A 1 -7.02 50.18 42.26
C MET A 1 -6.53 49.83 40.86
N GLY A 2 -6.08 48.60 40.59
CA GLY A 2 -6.90 47.42 40.26
C GLY A 2 -7.08 47.38 38.74
N CYS A 3 -6.86 46.32 37.96
CA CYS A 3 -6.48 44.93 38.20
C CYS A 3 -5.82 44.44 36.89
N ASN A 4 -4.76 43.64 37.00
CA ASN A 4 -4.19 42.88 35.88
C ASN A 4 -4.75 41.45 35.97
N THR A 5 -5.44 40.97 34.95
CA THR A 5 -5.80 39.54 34.84
C THR A 5 -5.88 39.11 33.39
N SER A 6 -4.96 38.24 32.97
CA SER A 6 -5.26 37.18 32.00
C SER A 6 -4.49 35.93 32.41
N LYS A 7 -5.30 34.91 32.72
CA LYS A 7 -4.95 33.64 33.34
C LYS A 7 -4.08 32.80 32.40
N ALA A 8 -3.16 32.07 33.02
CA ALA A 8 -2.48 30.91 32.45
C ALA A 8 -3.49 29.96 31.80
N LYS A 9 -3.14 29.44 30.62
CA LYS A 9 -3.74 28.22 30.08
C LYS A 9 -2.68 27.14 30.14
N ASP A 10 -3.02 26.13 30.93
CA ASP A 10 -2.28 24.90 31.13
C ASP A 10 -1.98 24.19 29.81
N ASN A 11 -0.75 23.67 29.77
CA ASN A 11 -0.18 22.85 28.72
C ASN A 11 -0.64 21.40 28.98
N LYS A 12 -1.54 20.85 28.16
CA LYS A 12 -1.91 19.42 28.22
C LYS A 12 -2.07 18.81 26.81
N GLU A 13 -1.11 17.95 26.51
CA GLU A 13 -1.16 16.76 25.65
C GLU A 13 -1.24 16.91 24.12
N ASN A 14 -0.03 17.15 23.60
CA ASN A 14 0.51 16.80 22.29
C ASN A 14 0.50 15.27 22.01
N LYS A 15 -0.64 14.68 21.60
CA LYS A 15 -0.69 13.31 21.03
C LYS A 15 -1.47 13.19 19.71
N ASP A 16 -2.46 14.04 19.48
CA ASP A 16 -3.33 13.92 18.30
C ASP A 16 -2.74 14.55 17.02
N ASN A 17 -1.80 15.49 17.14
CA ASN A 17 -1.21 16.20 15.99
C ASN A 17 0.00 15.49 15.36
N ALA A 18 0.58 14.49 16.03
CA ALA A 18 1.70 13.72 15.50
C ALA A 18 1.25 12.59 14.56
N VAL A 19 0.03 12.09 14.82
CA VAL A 19 -0.67 11.03 14.09
C VAL A 19 -1.02 11.54 12.69
N THR A 20 -1.82 12.60 12.61
CA THR A 20 -2.22 13.24 11.33
C THR A 20 -1.04 13.73 10.47
N GLN A 21 0.07 14.15 11.07
CA GLN A 21 1.27 14.59 10.33
C GLN A 21 2.07 13.43 9.74
N LYS A 22 2.12 12.25 10.40
CA LYS A 22 2.80 11.05 9.87
C LYS A 22 2.02 10.40 8.74
N ALA A 23 0.70 10.34 8.85
CA ALA A 23 -0.18 9.90 7.76
C ALA A 23 0.05 10.75 6.52
N GLN A 24 -0.04 12.08 6.69
CA GLN A 24 0.10 13.02 5.60
C GLN A 24 1.49 12.98 4.98
N GLN A 25 2.56 12.76 5.75
CA GLN A 25 3.93 12.60 5.23
C GLN A 25 4.13 11.30 4.44
N THR A 26 3.52 10.21 4.87
CA THR A 26 3.58 8.91 4.19
C THR A 26 2.77 8.96 2.87
N LEU A 27 1.60 9.58 2.91
CA LEU A 27 0.78 9.94 1.75
C LEU A 27 1.51 10.89 0.80
N ASP A 28 2.19 11.90 1.32
CA ASP A 28 3.00 12.85 0.55
C ASP A 28 4.20 12.16 -0.09
N MET A 29 4.84 11.19 0.58
CA MET A 29 5.94 10.42 0.01
C MET A 29 5.45 9.49 -1.12
N LEU A 30 4.34 8.77 -0.89
CA LEU A 30 3.73 7.92 -1.92
C LEU A 30 3.20 8.72 -3.11
N SER A 31 2.55 9.87 -2.85
CA SER A 31 2.00 10.75 -3.90
C SER A 31 3.07 11.55 -4.64
N LYS A 32 4.19 11.93 -3.99
CA LYS A 32 5.30 12.64 -4.66
C LYS A 32 6.27 11.71 -5.39
N GLN A 33 6.35 10.42 -5.05
CA GLN A 33 7.42 9.57 -5.59
C GLN A 33 6.99 8.44 -6.50
N GLN A 34 5.98 7.62 -6.18
CA GLN A 34 5.64 6.46 -7.02
C GLN A 34 4.25 5.88 -6.72
N THR A 35 3.35 6.01 -7.69
CA THR A 35 2.06 5.31 -7.68
C THR A 35 2.10 3.98 -8.42
N THR A 36 3.07 3.75 -9.31
CA THR A 36 3.09 2.59 -10.21
C THR A 36 4.16 1.58 -9.85
N TRP A 37 3.77 0.31 -9.78
CA TRP A 37 4.58 -0.81 -9.33
C TRP A 37 4.38 -2.01 -10.26
N GLN A 38 5.45 -2.70 -10.64
CA GLN A 38 5.40 -3.91 -11.45
C GLN A 38 5.72 -5.14 -10.60
N VAL A 39 4.90 -6.18 -10.67
CA VAL A 39 5.13 -7.42 -9.92
C VAL A 39 6.44 -8.08 -10.37
N LEU A 40 7.32 -8.35 -9.42
CA LEU A 40 8.52 -9.16 -9.60
C LEU A 40 8.26 -10.63 -9.25
N SER A 41 7.61 -10.86 -8.12
CA SER A 41 7.33 -12.21 -7.64
C SER A 41 6.12 -12.28 -6.73
N ILE A 42 5.51 -13.47 -6.69
CA ILE A 42 4.47 -13.83 -5.72
C ILE A 42 4.96 -15.07 -4.98
N LYS A 43 5.07 -14.99 -3.64
CA LYS A 43 5.62 -16.07 -2.79
C LYS A 43 6.97 -16.63 -3.28
N GLY A 44 7.82 -15.75 -3.83
CA GLY A 44 9.11 -16.13 -4.40
C GLY A 44 9.07 -16.68 -5.83
N ASP A 45 7.89 -16.93 -6.41
CA ASP A 45 7.78 -17.30 -7.83
C ASP A 45 7.88 -16.05 -8.73
N THR A 46 8.84 -16.08 -9.66
CA THR A 46 9.15 -14.98 -10.58
C THR A 46 8.41 -15.04 -11.93
N VAL A 47 7.51 -16.01 -12.13
CA VAL A 47 6.69 -16.15 -13.35
C VAL A 47 6.00 -14.82 -13.73
N PHE A 48 5.54 -14.06 -12.73
CA PHE A 48 4.85 -12.78 -12.92
C PHE A 48 5.72 -11.67 -13.52
N LYS A 49 7.05 -11.76 -13.45
CA LYS A 49 7.98 -10.76 -13.99
C LYS A 49 7.76 -10.50 -15.48
N ASN A 50 7.34 -11.52 -16.22
CA ASN A 50 7.11 -11.46 -17.66
C ASN A 50 5.63 -11.24 -18.04
N MET A 51 4.72 -11.16 -17.06
CA MET A 51 3.27 -11.08 -17.29
C MET A 51 2.74 -9.65 -17.33
N ASN A 52 3.62 -8.65 -17.27
CA ASN A 52 3.28 -7.22 -17.27
C ASN A 52 2.17 -6.86 -16.26
N THR A 53 2.27 -7.43 -15.05
CA THR A 53 1.32 -7.16 -13.97
C THR A 53 1.71 -5.87 -13.26
N ILE A 54 0.82 -4.88 -13.31
CA ILE A 54 1.04 -3.51 -12.85
C ILE A 54 0.01 -3.16 -11.78
N LEU A 55 0.47 -2.62 -10.66
CA LEU A 55 -0.33 -2.01 -9.60
C LEU A 55 -0.13 -0.49 -9.62
N LEU A 56 -1.22 0.24 -9.64
CA LEU A 56 -1.29 1.69 -9.44
C LEU A 56 -2.00 1.97 -8.12
N MET A 57 -1.31 2.62 -7.19
CA MET A 57 -1.84 3.08 -5.92
C MET A 57 -2.01 4.60 -5.96
N ASP A 58 -3.21 5.09 -5.66
CA ASP A 58 -3.51 6.51 -5.49
C ASP A 58 -4.01 6.75 -4.06
N PRO A 59 -3.08 6.96 -3.10
CA PRO A 59 -3.44 7.22 -1.72
C PRO A 59 -4.23 8.53 -1.53
N SER A 60 -4.04 9.54 -2.39
CA SER A 60 -4.82 10.80 -2.32
C SER A 60 -6.31 10.57 -2.58
N GLU A 61 -6.63 9.62 -3.45
CA GLU A 61 -8.00 9.26 -3.82
C GLU A 61 -8.53 8.04 -3.07
N ASN A 62 -7.73 7.43 -2.18
CA ASN A 62 -8.01 6.15 -1.51
C ASN A 62 -8.38 5.04 -2.51
N LYS A 63 -7.70 5.01 -3.65
CA LYS A 63 -7.99 4.05 -4.73
C LYS A 63 -6.75 3.29 -5.13
N PHE A 64 -6.97 2.12 -5.69
CA PHE A 64 -5.96 1.44 -6.48
C PHE A 64 -6.58 0.94 -7.77
N SER A 65 -5.73 0.77 -8.78
CA SER A 65 -6.08 0.17 -10.06
C SER A 65 -4.88 -0.58 -10.60
N GLY A 66 -5.03 -1.27 -11.72
CA GLY A 66 -3.90 -1.93 -12.33
C GLY A 66 -4.27 -2.80 -13.51
N LYS A 67 -3.24 -3.45 -14.04
CA LYS A 67 -3.34 -4.49 -15.06
C LYS A 67 -2.83 -5.80 -14.50
N ALA A 68 -3.71 -6.77 -14.37
CA ALA A 68 -3.37 -8.16 -14.09
C ALA A 68 -3.00 -8.88 -15.40
N PRO A 69 -2.52 -10.14 -15.36
CA PRO A 69 -2.14 -10.87 -16.57
C PRO A 69 -3.24 -10.97 -17.65
N CYS A 70 -4.52 -10.93 -17.26
CA CYS A 70 -5.66 -11.03 -18.17
C CYS A 70 -6.47 -9.74 -18.26
N ASN A 71 -6.82 -9.20 -17.10
CA ASN A 71 -7.85 -8.20 -16.90
C ASN A 71 -7.29 -6.93 -16.25
N ILE A 72 -8.06 -5.85 -16.36
CA ILE A 72 -7.85 -4.69 -15.50
C ILE A 72 -8.60 -4.90 -14.20
N TYR A 73 -8.06 -4.33 -13.12
CA TYR A 73 -8.63 -4.46 -11.79
C TYR A 73 -8.46 -3.16 -11.01
N GLY A 74 -9.17 -3.07 -9.89
CA GLY A 74 -9.04 -1.94 -8.98
C GLY A 74 -9.95 -2.07 -7.77
N GLY A 75 -10.03 -1.01 -6.99
CA GLY A 75 -10.87 -0.95 -5.80
C GLY A 75 -10.46 0.18 -4.87
N ILE A 76 -10.78 0.02 -3.59
CA ILE A 76 -10.47 0.95 -2.52
C ILE A 76 -9.15 0.57 -1.87
N LEU A 77 -8.29 1.57 -1.68
CA LEU A 77 -7.03 1.47 -0.97
C LEU A 77 -7.16 2.21 0.37
N THR A 78 -6.83 1.52 1.46
CA THR A 78 -6.68 2.14 2.78
C THR A 78 -5.27 1.91 3.27
N ILE A 79 -4.62 2.97 3.72
CA ILE A 79 -3.28 2.92 4.32
C ILE A 79 -3.38 3.53 5.71
N ASP A 80 -2.80 2.85 6.70
CA ASP A 80 -2.66 3.38 8.05
C ASP A 80 -1.26 3.95 8.30
N GLU A 81 -1.14 4.68 9.40
CA GLU A 81 0.08 5.38 9.80
C GLU A 81 1.19 4.46 10.33
N ASN A 82 0.80 3.23 10.69
CA ASN A 82 1.69 2.22 11.24
C ASN A 82 2.23 1.29 10.16
N GLY A 83 1.96 1.55 8.87
CA GLY A 83 2.43 0.75 7.74
C GLY A 83 1.51 -0.42 7.37
N GLY A 84 0.28 -0.42 7.88
CA GLY A 84 -0.79 -1.27 7.39
C GLY A 84 -1.37 -0.76 6.07
N ILE A 85 -1.81 -1.70 5.25
CA ILE A 85 -2.43 -1.44 3.95
C ILE A 85 -3.54 -2.48 3.73
N LYS A 86 -4.64 -2.04 3.14
CA LYS A 86 -5.78 -2.89 2.84
C LYS A 86 -6.34 -2.56 1.47
N PHE A 87 -6.63 -3.62 0.72
CA PHE A 87 -7.32 -3.58 -0.56
C PHE A 87 -8.74 -4.11 -0.36
N SER A 88 -9.74 -3.26 -0.57
CA SER A 88 -11.16 -3.62 -0.42
C SER A 88 -11.96 -3.27 -1.65
N GLU A 89 -13.17 -3.83 -1.75
CA GLU A 89 -14.06 -3.61 -2.90
C GLU A 89 -13.37 -3.91 -4.23
N VAL A 90 -12.57 -4.98 -4.24
CA VAL A 90 -11.77 -5.36 -5.40
C VAL A 90 -12.69 -5.81 -6.53
N TYR A 91 -12.58 -5.14 -7.67
CA TYR A 91 -13.25 -5.50 -8.91
C TYR A 91 -12.23 -5.84 -10.00
N SER A 92 -12.66 -6.62 -10.99
CA SER A 92 -11.89 -6.93 -12.20
C SER A 92 -12.83 -7.06 -13.39
N THR A 93 -12.31 -6.82 -14.60
CA THR A 93 -13.04 -7.15 -15.83
C THR A 93 -13.09 -8.65 -16.06
N LEU A 94 -13.94 -9.08 -17.00
CA LEU A 94 -14.05 -10.49 -17.39
C LEU A 94 -13.62 -10.64 -18.85
N ALA A 95 -12.48 -11.29 -19.06
CA ALA A 95 -11.95 -11.70 -20.34
C ALA A 95 -11.51 -13.17 -20.29
N ALA A 96 -11.60 -13.86 -21.43
CA ALA A 96 -11.07 -15.21 -21.58
C ALA A 96 -9.62 -15.13 -22.09
N CYS A 97 -8.65 -15.56 -21.28
CA CYS A 97 -7.25 -15.68 -21.68
C CYS A 97 -6.58 -16.87 -20.98
N GLU A 98 -5.38 -17.24 -21.41
CA GLU A 98 -4.64 -18.39 -20.86
C GLU A 98 -4.12 -18.16 -19.43
N ASN A 99 -3.94 -16.90 -19.02
CA ASN A 99 -3.32 -16.53 -17.74
C ASN A 99 -4.32 -16.26 -16.60
N ILE A 100 -5.56 -16.76 -16.71
CA ILE A 100 -6.61 -16.54 -15.69
C ILE A 100 -6.20 -17.08 -14.32
N MET A 101 -5.51 -18.22 -14.26
CA MET A 101 -5.10 -18.82 -12.98
C MET A 101 -4.11 -17.92 -12.23
N GLN A 102 -3.14 -17.34 -12.93
CA GLN A 102 -2.16 -16.42 -12.34
C GLN A 102 -2.81 -15.12 -11.92
N GLU A 103 -3.79 -14.63 -12.67
CA GLU A 103 -4.58 -13.49 -12.25
C GLU A 103 -5.35 -13.75 -10.95
N GLN A 104 -6.05 -14.89 -10.85
CA GLN A 104 -6.79 -15.25 -9.64
C GLN A 104 -5.85 -15.36 -8.43
N GLU A 105 -4.68 -15.95 -8.60
CA GLU A 105 -3.66 -16.00 -7.56
C GLU A 105 -3.22 -14.60 -7.16
N TYR A 106 -2.89 -13.74 -8.12
CA TYR A 106 -2.46 -12.37 -7.85
C TYR A 106 -3.52 -11.58 -7.07
N ILE A 107 -4.79 -11.62 -7.51
CA ILE A 107 -5.89 -10.92 -6.85
C ILE A 107 -6.12 -11.47 -5.44
N ALA A 108 -6.12 -12.79 -5.26
CA ALA A 108 -6.29 -13.40 -3.94
C ALA A 108 -5.17 -12.99 -2.97
N ARG A 109 -3.93 -12.88 -3.47
CA ARG A 109 -2.79 -12.42 -2.66
C ARG A 109 -2.91 -10.95 -2.32
N LEU A 110 -3.33 -10.12 -3.26
CA LEU A 110 -3.55 -8.70 -3.03
C LEU A 110 -4.60 -8.46 -1.93
N GLN A 111 -5.67 -9.27 -1.91
CA GLN A 111 -6.71 -9.23 -0.88
C GLN A 111 -6.23 -9.72 0.50
N ALA A 112 -5.19 -10.55 0.55
CA ALA A 112 -4.61 -11.06 1.79
C ALA A 112 -3.58 -10.10 2.43
N VAL A 113 -3.19 -9.04 1.73
CA VAL A 113 -2.21 -8.07 2.23
C VAL A 113 -2.77 -7.35 3.45
N LYS A 114 -1.91 -7.19 4.46
CA LYS A 114 -2.18 -6.42 5.67
C LYS A 114 -1.17 -5.32 5.92
N SER A 115 0.07 -5.49 5.46
CA SER A 115 1.11 -4.48 5.63
C SER A 115 2.06 -4.41 4.44
N TYR A 116 2.79 -3.29 4.38
CA TYR A 116 3.76 -3.05 3.33
C TYR A 116 5.10 -2.55 3.87
N LEU A 117 6.14 -2.74 3.06
CA LEU A 117 7.46 -2.16 3.28
C LEU A 117 8.00 -1.66 1.95
N ILE A 118 8.54 -0.45 1.93
CA ILE A 118 9.30 0.08 0.79
C ILE A 118 10.76 0.12 1.20
N LYS A 119 11.62 -0.56 0.44
CA LYS A 119 13.06 -0.61 0.68
C LYS A 119 13.79 -0.87 -0.64
N ASP A 120 14.91 -0.18 -0.86
CA ASP A 120 15.78 -0.37 -2.03
C ASP A 120 14.99 -0.33 -3.35
N ASP A 121 14.13 0.70 -3.53
CA ASP A 121 13.32 0.90 -4.74
C ASP A 121 12.34 -0.22 -5.07
N LYS A 122 12.03 -1.06 -4.07
CA LYS A 122 11.08 -2.14 -4.15
C LYS A 122 9.98 -1.97 -3.10
N LEU A 123 8.80 -2.45 -3.47
CA LEU A 123 7.66 -2.56 -2.59
C LEU A 123 7.43 -4.03 -2.26
N TYR A 124 7.23 -4.30 -0.98
CA TYR A 124 6.98 -5.63 -0.43
C TYR A 124 5.65 -5.62 0.29
N PHE A 125 4.82 -6.62 0.02
CA PHE A 125 3.56 -6.84 0.72
C PHE A 125 3.62 -8.09 1.58
N TYR A 126 2.98 -8.01 2.75
CA TYR A 126 2.92 -9.07 3.75
C TYR A 126 1.46 -9.33 4.15
N ASP A 127 1.14 -10.57 4.52
CA ASP A 127 -0.16 -11.00 5.05
C ASP A 127 -0.24 -10.95 6.60
N VAL A 128 0.79 -10.38 7.22
CA VAL A 128 0.88 -10.11 8.65
C VAL A 128 0.87 -8.61 8.94
N GLU A 129 0.58 -8.24 10.18
CA GLU A 129 0.61 -6.86 10.62
C GLU A 129 2.03 -6.29 10.55
N ARG A 130 2.15 -4.96 10.41
CA ARG A 130 3.46 -4.32 10.24
C ARG A 130 4.41 -4.57 11.43
N SER A 131 3.87 -4.76 12.63
CA SER A 131 4.64 -5.08 13.85
C SER A 131 5.34 -6.44 13.78
N ASP A 132 4.80 -7.37 12.99
CA ASP A 132 5.25 -8.75 12.95
C ASP A 132 6.23 -9.00 11.80
N VAL A 133 6.41 -8.01 10.91
CA VAL A 133 7.38 -8.05 9.82
C VAL A 133 8.80 -8.00 10.39
N SER A 134 9.56 -9.08 10.16
CA SER A 134 10.96 -9.28 10.57
C SER A 134 11.73 -10.04 9.48
N ASP A 135 13.04 -10.21 9.63
CA ASP A 135 13.90 -10.88 8.62
C ASP A 135 13.50 -12.33 8.29
N SER A 136 12.75 -12.99 9.19
CA SER A 136 12.25 -14.35 9.01
C SER A 136 10.91 -14.44 8.27
N VAL A 137 10.24 -13.30 8.07
CA VAL A 137 8.93 -13.25 7.40
C VAL A 137 9.14 -12.86 5.95
N ALA A 138 8.83 -13.78 5.04
CA ALA A 138 8.93 -13.53 3.61
C ALA A 138 7.74 -12.71 3.10
N PRO A 139 7.95 -11.81 2.12
CA PRO A 139 6.86 -11.09 1.47
C PRO A 139 6.00 -12.04 0.64
N ILE A 140 4.69 -11.79 0.60
CA ILE A 140 3.75 -12.53 -0.25
C ILE A 140 3.73 -12.00 -1.68
N ILE A 141 4.05 -10.72 -1.89
CA ILE A 141 4.23 -10.10 -3.21
C ILE A 141 5.40 -9.13 -3.15
N GLU A 142 6.27 -9.18 -4.16
CA GLU A 142 7.34 -8.22 -4.38
C GLU A 142 7.08 -7.44 -5.66
N PHE A 143 7.33 -6.15 -5.62
CA PHE A 143 7.23 -5.27 -6.77
C PHE A 143 8.53 -4.49 -6.97
N ALA A 144 8.82 -4.20 -8.23
CA ALA A 144 9.83 -3.24 -8.65
C ALA A 144 9.17 -1.97 -9.15
N MET A 145 9.91 -0.87 -9.07
CA MET A 145 9.63 0.27 -9.91
C MET A 145 9.68 -0.12 -11.41
N PRO A 146 8.71 0.31 -12.22
CA PRO A 146 8.82 0.23 -13.67
C PRO A 146 10.08 0.96 -14.13
N LYS A 147 10.91 0.31 -14.95
CA LYS A 147 12.04 0.99 -15.59
C LYS A 147 11.49 1.99 -16.61
N LYS A 148 11.88 3.26 -16.49
CA LYS A 148 11.61 4.30 -17.49
C LYS A 148 12.32 3.99 -18.80
#